data_AF-A0A2T9ZR15-F1
#
_entry.id   AF-A0A2T9ZR15-F1
#
_cell.length_a   1.000
_cell.length_b   1.000
_cell.length_c   1.000
_cell.angle_alpha   90.00
_cell.angle_beta   90.00
_cell.angle_gamma   90.00
#
_symmetry.space_group_name_H-M   'P 1'
#
loop_
_entity.id
_entity.type
_entity.pdbx_description
1 polymer ?
#
loop_
_entity_poly.entity_id
_entity_poly.type
_entity_poly.pdbx_seq_one_letter_code
_entity_poly.pdbx_strand_id
1 'polypeptide(L)'
;MIVQISIDRVQFLRGDINSRRRGIHPPWSMDDARFSELCNRCGECLKACPTHIIVSGSGGYPVIDFSRGQCTFCGDCVKACEPRALSFPDDPTTPPWSLDIEIDSSCLSRNAVVCRSCGDQCEERAIRFQLQTGGYSQPQPDPTACTGCGACIAVCPSHSITITPTSNDHAASTQAREEIVNS
;
A
#
# COMPACT_ATOMS: atom_id res chain seq x y z
N MET A 1 21.16 27.82 28.47
CA MET A 1 20.14 27.81 27.42
C MET A 1 19.82 26.35 27.11
N ILE A 2 18.81 25.79 27.76
CA ILE A 2 18.37 24.40 27.54
C ILE A 2 16.94 24.51 27.02
N VAL A 3 16.74 24.08 25.77
CA VAL A 3 15.42 24.02 25.13
C VAL A 3 14.62 22.92 25.82
N GLN A 4 13.51 23.28 26.45
CA GLN A 4 12.56 22.32 27.00
C GLN A 4 11.82 21.63 25.85
N ILE A 5 12.11 20.35 25.64
CA ILE A 5 11.31 19.47 24.79
C ILE A 5 10.16 18.94 25.66
N SER A 6 8.96 19.46 25.46
CA SER A 6 7.74 18.92 26.03
C SER A 6 7.34 17.65 25.29
N ILE A 7 7.87 16.52 25.75
CA ILE A 7 7.42 15.18 25.34
C ILE A 7 6.12 14.89 26.10
N ASP A 8 5.00 14.82 25.37
CA ASP A 8 3.71 14.45 25.93
C ASP A 8 3.76 13.05 26.52
N ARG A 9 3.62 12.96 27.85
CA ARG A 9 3.63 11.74 28.67
C ARG A 9 2.66 10.64 28.20
N VAL A 10 1.69 10.96 27.35
CA VAL A 10 0.69 10.03 26.82
C VAL A 10 1.28 9.09 25.74
N GLN A 11 2.35 9.49 25.05
CA GLN A 11 2.94 8.68 23.97
C GLN A 11 3.81 7.51 24.48
N PHE A 12 4.35 7.59 25.70
CA PHE A 12 5.24 6.55 26.24
C PHE A 12 4.48 5.32 26.80
N LEU A 13 3.22 5.49 27.23
CA LEU A 13 2.46 4.44 27.93
C LEU A 13 1.73 3.45 27.02
N ARG A 14 1.78 3.60 25.69
CA ARG A 14 1.07 2.71 24.76
C ARG A 14 1.91 1.64 24.09
N GLY A 15 3.23 1.58 24.29
CA GLY A 15 4.05 0.49 23.73
C GLY A 15 3.81 0.21 22.25
N ASP A 16 3.41 1.24 21.48
CA ASP A 16 3.04 1.12 20.08
C ASP A 16 3.92 2.09 19.27
N ILE A 17 5.22 1.78 19.27
CA ILE A 17 6.21 2.30 18.33
C ILE A 17 6.03 1.71 16.92
N ASN A 18 4.94 0.98 16.69
CA ASN A 18 4.76 0.12 15.54
C ASN A 18 3.94 0.84 14.46
N SER A 19 4.51 0.92 13.26
CA SER A 19 3.94 1.38 11.99
C SER A 19 2.56 0.80 11.65
N ARG A 20 2.10 -0.23 12.37
CA ARG A 20 0.84 -0.98 12.16
C ARG A 20 -0.45 -0.20 12.42
N ARG A 21 -0.40 1.00 13.02
CA ARG A 21 -1.60 1.86 13.21
C ARG A 21 -1.60 3.15 12.39
N ARG A 22 -0.56 3.40 11.59
CA ARG A 22 -0.59 4.47 10.59
C ARG A 22 -1.21 3.85 9.34
N GLY A 23 -2.44 4.29 9.01
CA GLY A 23 -3.09 3.85 7.77
C GLY A 23 -2.22 4.20 6.57
N ILE A 24 -2.43 3.50 5.45
CA ILE A 24 -1.67 3.74 4.22
C ILE A 24 -1.94 5.17 3.74
N HIS A 25 -0.90 5.99 3.61
CA HIS A 25 -1.03 7.35 3.11
C HIS A 25 -1.33 7.37 1.60
N PRO A 26 -1.92 8.45 1.07
CA PRO A 26 -2.16 8.59 -0.37
C PRO A 26 -0.89 8.43 -1.22
N PRO A 27 -1.02 8.18 -2.54
CA PRO A 27 0.15 8.02 -3.40
C PRO A 27 0.94 9.34 -3.47
N TRP A 28 2.25 9.21 -3.65
CA TRP A 28 3.23 10.29 -3.65
C TRP A 28 3.21 11.13 -2.36
N SER A 29 2.89 10.48 -1.24
CA SER A 29 3.11 11.09 0.07
C SER A 29 4.59 11.24 0.33
N MET A 30 4.95 12.37 0.96
CA MET A 30 6.27 12.52 1.56
C MET A 30 6.49 11.43 2.62
N ASP A 31 7.73 11.25 3.06
CA ASP A 31 8.05 10.36 4.18
C ASP A 31 7.22 10.70 5.43
N ASP A 32 6.99 9.71 6.30
CA ASP A 32 6.12 9.84 7.48
C ASP A 32 6.36 11.10 8.32
N ALA A 33 7.62 11.50 8.51
CA ALA A 33 7.97 12.66 9.31
C ALA A 33 7.54 13.95 8.60
N ARG A 34 7.97 14.12 7.34
CA ARG A 34 7.66 15.32 6.56
C ARG A 34 6.18 15.42 6.18
N PHE A 35 5.53 14.29 5.92
CA PHE A 35 4.09 14.23 5.70
C PHE A 35 3.33 14.72 6.94
N SER A 36 3.72 14.27 8.13
CA SER A 36 3.07 14.66 9.39
C SER A 36 3.22 16.15 9.70
N GLU A 37 4.35 16.76 9.31
CA GLU A 37 4.65 18.19 9.46
C GLU A 37 3.89 19.05 8.45
N LEU A 38 3.84 18.63 7.18
CA LEU A 38 3.23 19.42 6.11
C LEU A 38 1.70 19.30 6.08
N CYS A 39 1.16 18.10 6.32
CA CYS A 39 -0.28 17.87 6.18
C CYS A 39 -1.07 18.62 7.25
N ASN A 40 -1.77 19.68 6.84
CA ASN A 40 -2.66 20.48 7.68
C ASN A 40 -4.06 19.89 7.86
N ARG A 41 -4.31 18.67 7.33
CA ARG A 41 -5.58 17.92 7.48
C ARG A 41 -6.80 18.66 6.91
N CYS A 42 -6.62 19.49 5.89
CA CYS A 42 -7.70 20.24 5.23
C CYS A 42 -8.78 19.34 4.60
N GLY A 43 -8.42 18.13 4.19
CA GLY A 43 -9.34 17.17 3.57
C GLY A 43 -9.56 17.37 2.06
N GLU A 44 -8.85 18.30 1.40
CA GLU A 44 -9.04 18.55 -0.04
C GLU A 44 -8.68 17.33 -0.91
N CYS A 45 -7.69 16.54 -0.51
CA CYS A 45 -7.37 15.28 -1.22
C CYS A 45 -8.49 14.23 -1.14
N LEU A 46 -9.29 14.21 -0.05
CA LEU A 46 -10.45 13.31 0.07
C LEU A 46 -11.53 13.69 -0.94
N LYS A 47 -11.81 14.99 -1.09
CA LYS A 47 -12.81 15.53 -2.02
C LYS A 47 -12.39 15.34 -3.48
N ALA A 48 -11.10 15.51 -3.76
CA ALA A 48 -10.55 15.41 -5.11
C ALA A 48 -10.41 13.97 -5.62
N CYS A 49 -10.47 12.96 -4.74
CA CYS A 49 -10.32 11.57 -5.15
C CYS A 49 -11.58 11.05 -5.88
N PRO A 50 -11.52 10.75 -7.19
CA PRO A 50 -12.69 10.34 -7.96
C PRO A 50 -13.20 8.95 -7.58
N THR A 51 -12.34 8.09 -7.05
CA THR A 51 -12.72 6.73 -6.58
C THR A 51 -13.09 6.71 -5.09
N HIS A 52 -13.02 7.86 -4.40
CA HIS A 52 -13.42 8.02 -2.99
C HIS A 52 -12.73 7.05 -2.01
N ILE A 53 -11.53 6.56 -2.36
CA ILE A 53 -10.74 5.66 -1.51
C ILE A 53 -9.96 6.40 -0.42
N ILE A 54 -9.77 7.72 -0.55
CA ILE A 54 -9.08 8.51 0.47
C ILE A 54 -10.11 8.90 1.54
N VAL A 55 -9.87 8.49 2.78
CA VAL A 55 -10.74 8.74 3.93
C VAL A 55 -9.98 9.41 5.06
N SER A 56 -10.70 10.01 6.01
CA SER A 56 -10.09 10.60 7.20
C SER A 56 -9.77 9.48 8.21
N GLY A 57 -8.49 9.25 8.44
CA GLY A 57 -7.97 8.28 9.40
C GLY A 57 -7.87 8.85 10.81
N SER A 58 -7.19 8.10 11.68
CA SER A 58 -6.92 8.54 13.06
C SER A 58 -6.13 9.85 13.07
N GLY A 59 -6.56 10.81 13.88
CA GLY A 59 -5.92 12.13 13.97
C GLY A 59 -6.25 13.07 12.80
N GLY A 60 -7.15 12.69 11.90
CA GLY A 60 -7.60 13.53 10.78
C GLY A 60 -6.72 13.48 9.53
N TYR A 61 -5.65 12.66 9.55
CA TYR A 61 -4.79 12.48 8.38
C TYR A 61 -5.48 11.66 7.29
N PRO A 62 -5.23 11.94 6.01
CA PRO A 62 -5.78 11.13 4.92
C PRO A 62 -5.13 9.75 4.91
N VAL A 63 -5.97 8.71 4.76
CA VAL A 63 -5.56 7.31 4.63
C VAL A 63 -6.35 6.64 3.51
N ILE A 64 -5.79 5.59 2.92
CA ILE A 64 -6.43 4.80 1.87
C ILE A 64 -7.30 3.69 2.46
N ASP A 65 -8.51 3.56 1.93
CA ASP A 65 -9.48 2.50 2.21
C ASP A 65 -9.82 1.75 0.91
N PHE A 66 -9.13 0.63 0.69
CA PHE A 66 -9.32 -0.22 -0.49
C PHE A 66 -10.63 -1.02 -0.49
N SER A 67 -11.41 -0.98 0.60
CA SER A 67 -12.78 -1.54 0.57
C SER A 67 -13.74 -0.71 -0.29
N ARG A 68 -13.38 0.55 -0.59
CA ARG A 68 -14.19 1.49 -1.37
C ARG A 68 -13.89 1.46 -2.87
N GLY A 69 -12.76 0.89 -3.26
CA GLY A 69 -12.31 0.88 -4.64
C GLY A 69 -10.79 0.83 -4.77
N GLN A 70 -10.28 1.32 -5.88
CA GLN A 70 -8.86 1.29 -6.22
C GLN A 70 -8.28 2.69 -6.46
N CYS A 71 -6.96 2.79 -6.39
CA CYS A 71 -6.25 3.97 -6.87
C CYS A 71 -6.03 3.84 -8.37
N THR A 72 -6.41 4.86 -9.13
CA THR A 72 -6.17 4.94 -10.59
C THR A 72 -4.92 5.74 -10.94
N PHE A 73 -4.15 6.18 -9.93
CA PHE A 73 -2.97 7.03 -10.10
C PHE A 73 -3.24 8.30 -10.93
N CYS A 74 -4.46 8.85 -10.89
CA CYS A 74 -4.84 10.06 -11.63
C CYS A 74 -4.12 11.34 -11.15
N GLY A 75 -3.59 11.33 -9.93
CA GLY A 75 -2.85 12.46 -9.36
C GLY A 75 -3.70 13.61 -8.83
N ASP A 76 -5.04 13.51 -8.83
CA ASP A 76 -5.91 14.61 -8.41
C ASP A 76 -5.75 14.97 -6.92
N CYS A 77 -5.44 13.98 -6.08
CA CYS A 77 -5.09 14.21 -4.68
C CYS A 77 -3.81 15.05 -4.51
N VAL A 78 -2.81 14.85 -5.39
CA VAL A 78 -1.57 15.63 -5.40
C VAL A 78 -1.84 17.05 -5.84
N LYS A 79 -2.60 17.23 -6.93
CA LYS A 79 -2.98 18.55 -7.46
C LYS A 79 -3.76 19.39 -6.45
N ALA A 80 -4.62 18.76 -5.64
CA ALA A 80 -5.39 19.43 -4.60
C ALA A 80 -4.60 19.71 -3.30
N CYS A 81 -3.38 19.17 -3.15
CA CYS A 81 -2.60 19.28 -1.93
C CYS A 81 -1.76 20.57 -1.89
N GLU A 82 -2.40 21.70 -1.56
CA GLU A 82 -1.72 22.98 -1.32
C GLU A 82 -0.54 22.94 -0.32
N PRO A 83 -0.64 22.24 0.84
CA PRO A 83 0.49 22.18 1.77
C PRO A 83 1.67 21.34 1.25
N ARG A 84 1.53 20.68 0.09
CA ARG A 84 2.56 19.85 -0.55
C ARG A 84 3.05 18.70 0.34
N ALA A 85 2.14 18.16 1.16
CA ALA A 85 2.36 16.88 1.86
C ALA A 85 2.31 15.70 0.88
N LEU A 86 1.63 15.88 -0.25
CA LEU A 86 1.65 15.02 -1.43
C LEU A 86 2.34 15.80 -2.56
N SER A 87 3.30 15.19 -3.25
CA SER A 87 4.00 15.85 -4.36
C SER A 87 4.54 14.84 -5.36
N PHE A 88 4.39 15.11 -6.65
CA PHE A 88 5.03 14.28 -7.67
C PHE A 88 6.55 14.27 -7.48
N PRO A 89 7.19 13.10 -7.64
CA PRO A 89 8.63 12.98 -7.60
C PRO A 89 9.26 13.65 -8.83
N ASP A 90 10.50 14.12 -8.68
CA ASP A 90 11.26 14.66 -9.82
C ASP A 90 11.58 13.56 -10.85
N ASP A 91 11.80 12.33 -10.37
CA ASP A 91 12.00 11.15 -11.20
C ASP A 91 10.67 10.41 -11.41
N PRO A 92 10.13 10.38 -12.65
CA PRO A 92 8.85 9.73 -12.97
C PRO A 92 8.89 8.20 -12.80
N THR A 93 10.07 7.60 -12.66
CA THR A 93 10.21 6.16 -12.38
C THR A 93 10.02 5.83 -10.90
N THR A 94 9.98 6.84 -10.03
CA THR A 94 9.70 6.66 -8.60
C THR A 94 8.28 6.14 -8.42
N PRO A 95 8.08 5.00 -7.75
CA PRO A 95 6.76 4.42 -7.58
C PRO A 95 5.87 5.33 -6.72
N PRO A 96 4.54 5.30 -6.92
CA PRO A 96 3.60 6.11 -6.13
C PRO A 96 3.66 5.84 -4.61
N TRP A 97 4.04 4.62 -4.25
CA TRP A 97 4.23 4.15 -2.88
C TRP A 97 4.93 2.80 -2.93
N SER A 98 5.29 2.26 -1.78
CA SER A 98 5.87 0.92 -1.66
C SER A 98 4.90 0.04 -0.88
N LEU A 99 4.06 -0.71 -1.59
CA LEU A 99 3.03 -1.59 -1.03
C LEU A 99 3.13 -2.98 -1.64
N ASP A 100 3.05 -4.01 -0.80
CA ASP A 100 2.96 -5.41 -1.20
C ASP A 100 1.59 -5.99 -0.84
N ILE A 101 1.18 -7.03 -1.56
CA ILE A 101 -0.04 -7.77 -1.27
C ILE A 101 0.26 -9.18 -0.79
N GLU A 102 -0.55 -9.65 0.15
CA GLU A 102 -0.55 -11.03 0.62
C GLU A 102 -1.93 -11.64 0.38
N ILE A 103 -1.94 -12.90 -0.07
CA ILE A 103 -3.17 -13.69 -0.24
C ILE A 103 -3.14 -14.80 0.80
N ASP A 104 -4.15 -14.85 1.67
CA ASP A 104 -4.22 -15.81 2.77
C ASP A 104 -4.91 -17.14 2.36
N SER A 105 -5.10 -18.04 3.32
CA SER A 105 -5.67 -19.38 3.11
C SER A 105 -7.18 -19.40 2.86
N SER A 106 -7.91 -18.31 3.13
CA SER A 106 -9.36 -18.19 2.84
C SER A 106 -9.66 -17.93 1.36
N CYS A 107 -8.64 -17.73 0.53
CA CYS A 107 -8.78 -17.52 -0.91
C CYS A 107 -9.55 -18.66 -1.59
N LEU A 108 -10.65 -18.34 -2.27
CA LEU A 108 -11.48 -19.31 -2.99
C LEU A 108 -10.67 -20.19 -3.97
N SER A 109 -9.73 -19.59 -4.70
CA SER A 109 -8.88 -20.33 -5.66
C SER A 109 -7.98 -21.37 -5.00
N ARG A 110 -7.48 -21.08 -3.78
CA ARG A 110 -6.71 -22.04 -2.97
C ARG A 110 -7.58 -23.15 -2.38
N ASN A 111 -8.89 -22.90 -2.24
CA ASN A 111 -9.88 -23.85 -1.73
C ASN A 111 -10.66 -24.54 -2.86
N ALA A 112 -10.01 -24.78 -4.00
CA ALA A 112 -10.56 -25.51 -5.15
C ALA A 112 -11.85 -24.92 -5.77
N VAL A 113 -12.13 -23.63 -5.56
CA VAL A 113 -13.19 -22.89 -6.27
C VAL A 113 -12.57 -22.12 -7.43
N VAL A 114 -13.16 -22.22 -8.63
CA VAL A 114 -12.70 -21.47 -9.80
C VAL A 114 -12.98 -19.97 -9.58
N CYS A 115 -11.97 -19.24 -9.14
CA CYS A 115 -12.03 -17.81 -8.90
C CYS A 115 -10.75 -17.14 -9.42
N ARG A 116 -10.90 -16.16 -10.31
CA ARG A 116 -9.78 -15.41 -10.91
C ARG A 116 -9.95 -13.89 -10.83
N SER A 117 -10.94 -13.42 -10.06
CA SER A 117 -11.34 -12.01 -10.00
C SER A 117 -10.17 -11.04 -9.77
N CYS A 118 -9.24 -11.38 -8.86
CA CYS A 118 -8.07 -10.53 -8.60
C CYS A 118 -7.11 -10.45 -9.80
N GLY A 119 -6.93 -11.54 -10.55
CA GLY A 119 -6.10 -11.55 -11.75
C GLY A 119 -6.78 -10.84 -12.92
N ASP A 120 -8.10 -11.03 -13.08
CA ASP A 120 -8.86 -10.44 -14.18
C ASP A 120 -8.94 -8.91 -14.08
N GLN A 121 -8.90 -8.37 -12.86
CA GLN A 121 -8.92 -6.91 -12.58
C GLN A 121 -7.51 -6.30 -12.47
N CYS A 122 -6.46 -7.12 -12.50
CA CYS A 122 -5.08 -6.61 -12.40
C CYS A 122 -4.58 -6.22 -13.79
N GLU A 123 -4.66 -4.92 -14.12
CA GLU A 123 -4.19 -4.38 -15.40
C GLU A 123 -2.70 -4.67 -15.65
N GLU A 124 -1.88 -4.60 -14.59
CA GLU A 124 -0.44 -4.92 -14.60
C GLU A 124 -0.14 -6.42 -14.78
N ARG A 125 -1.16 -7.28 -14.68
CA ARG A 125 -1.02 -8.75 -14.70
C ARG A 125 -0.04 -9.28 -13.65
N ALA A 126 0.04 -8.59 -12.51
CA ALA A 126 0.92 -8.94 -11.39
C ALA A 126 0.48 -10.22 -10.66
N ILE A 127 -0.68 -10.82 -10.93
CA ILE A 127 -1.14 -12.04 -10.26
C ILE A 127 -1.23 -13.18 -11.27
N ARG A 128 -0.33 -14.16 -11.15
CA ARG A 128 -0.32 -15.38 -11.96
C ARG A 128 -1.03 -16.52 -11.23
N PHE A 129 -1.67 -17.41 -11.97
CA PHE A 129 -2.39 -18.55 -11.43
C PHE A 129 -1.67 -19.84 -11.79
N GLN A 130 -1.03 -20.48 -10.81
CA GLN A 130 -0.30 -21.72 -11.00
C GLN A 130 -1.15 -22.91 -10.59
N LEU A 131 -1.37 -23.85 -11.52
CA LEU A 131 -2.07 -25.10 -11.25
C LEU A 131 -1.27 -25.94 -10.26
N GLN A 132 -1.93 -26.42 -9.20
CA GLN A 132 -1.35 -27.27 -8.19
C GLN A 132 -1.86 -28.70 -8.31
N THR A 133 -1.13 -29.63 -7.70
CA THR A 133 -1.62 -31.01 -7.50
C THR A 133 -2.90 -30.97 -6.66
N GLY A 134 -3.91 -31.77 -7.03
CA GLY A 134 -5.23 -31.69 -6.41
C GLY A 134 -6.22 -30.75 -7.13
N GLY A 135 -5.84 -30.18 -8.29
CA GLY A 135 -6.78 -29.56 -9.23
C GLY A 135 -7.22 -28.13 -8.88
N TYR A 136 -6.61 -27.51 -7.88
CA TYR A 136 -6.82 -26.10 -7.56
C TYR A 136 -5.75 -25.21 -8.19
N SER A 137 -6.04 -23.91 -8.29
CA SER A 137 -5.13 -22.92 -8.86
C SER A 137 -4.65 -21.97 -7.78
N GLN A 138 -3.34 -21.85 -7.60
CA GLN A 138 -2.77 -20.96 -6.59
C GLN A 138 -2.42 -19.61 -7.20
N PRO A 139 -3.02 -18.51 -6.71
CA PRO A 139 -2.60 -17.17 -7.12
C PRO A 139 -1.23 -16.85 -6.53
N GLN A 140 -0.35 -16.32 -7.37
CA GLN A 140 1.00 -15.87 -7.06
C GLN A 140 1.17 -14.41 -7.51
N PRO A 141 1.12 -13.46 -6.55
CA PRO A 141 1.50 -12.08 -6.78
C PRO A 141 2.99 -11.97 -7.15
N ASP A 142 3.29 -11.11 -8.11
CA ASP A 142 4.61 -10.65 -8.49
C ASP A 142 4.81 -9.24 -7.92
N PRO A 143 5.59 -9.07 -6.83
CA PRO A 143 5.77 -7.78 -6.17
C PRO A 143 6.48 -6.76 -7.07
N THR A 144 7.21 -7.21 -8.10
CA THR A 144 7.92 -6.29 -9.01
C THR A 144 6.99 -5.64 -10.04
N ALA A 145 5.87 -6.31 -10.38
CA ALA A 145 4.84 -5.79 -11.28
C ALA A 145 3.66 -5.14 -10.52
N CYS A 146 3.51 -5.42 -9.22
CA CYS A 146 2.42 -4.89 -8.42
C CYS A 146 2.62 -3.40 -8.13
N THR A 147 1.69 -2.56 -8.56
CA THR A 147 1.71 -1.10 -8.28
C THR A 147 1.08 -0.75 -6.93
N GLY A 148 0.50 -1.71 -6.22
CA GLY A 148 -0.24 -1.45 -4.97
C GLY A 148 -1.56 -0.69 -5.17
N CYS A 149 -2.16 -0.71 -6.37
CA CYS A 149 -3.38 0.03 -6.68
C CYS A 149 -4.64 -0.43 -5.89
N GLY A 150 -4.61 -1.65 -5.36
CA GLY A 150 -5.69 -2.24 -4.56
C GLY A 150 -6.91 -2.75 -5.35
N ALA A 151 -6.87 -2.75 -6.69
CA ALA A 151 -7.94 -3.28 -7.54
C ALA A 151 -8.36 -4.70 -7.13
N CYS A 152 -7.37 -5.56 -6.85
CA CYS A 152 -7.59 -6.95 -6.44
C CYS A 152 -8.32 -7.07 -5.09
N ILE A 153 -8.11 -6.14 -4.17
CA ILE A 153 -8.72 -6.15 -2.82
C ILE A 153 -10.21 -5.80 -2.94
N ALA A 154 -10.53 -4.75 -3.70
CA ALA A 154 -11.90 -4.26 -3.87
C ALA A 154 -12.83 -5.32 -4.49
N VAL A 155 -12.31 -6.21 -5.32
CA VAL A 155 -13.10 -7.24 -6.02
C VAL A 155 -13.03 -8.64 -5.38
N CYS A 156 -12.26 -8.81 -4.29
CA CYS A 156 -12.06 -10.12 -3.68
C CYS A 156 -13.30 -10.55 -2.89
N PRO A 157 -14.07 -11.57 -3.33
CA PRO A 157 -15.32 -11.95 -2.65
C PRO A 157 -15.10 -12.59 -1.27
N SER A 158 -13.92 -13.17 -1.04
CA SER A 158 -13.53 -13.77 0.25
C SER A 158 -12.77 -12.81 1.15
N HIS A 159 -12.50 -11.57 0.72
CA HIS A 159 -11.65 -10.61 1.43
C HIS A 159 -10.28 -11.19 1.86
N SER A 160 -9.73 -12.10 1.07
CA SER A 160 -8.52 -12.88 1.40
C SER A 160 -7.22 -12.19 0.98
N ILE A 161 -7.27 -10.89 0.67
CA ILE A 161 -6.14 -10.11 0.15
C ILE A 161 -5.89 -8.96 1.10
N THR A 162 -4.70 -8.92 1.68
CA THR A 162 -4.22 -7.82 2.52
C THR A 162 -3.13 -7.07 1.79
N ILE A 163 -3.03 -5.76 2.05
CA ILE A 163 -1.96 -4.91 1.54
C ILE A 163 -1.20 -4.27 2.69
N THR A 164 0.12 -4.25 2.58
CA THR A 164 1.02 -3.75 3.62
C THR A 164 2.10 -2.88 3.01
N PRO A 165 2.55 -1.82 3.70
CA PRO A 165 3.77 -1.13 3.32
C PRO A 165 4.93 -2.12 3.27
N THR A 166 5.76 -2.04 2.23
CA THR A 166 6.97 -2.85 2.17
C THR A 166 7.95 -2.29 3.20
N SER A 167 8.32 -3.08 4.22
CA SER A 167 9.53 -2.75 4.97
C SER A 167 10.69 -3.06 4.02
N ASN A 168 11.66 -2.16 3.91
CA ASN A 168 12.78 -2.27 2.98
C ASN A 168 13.79 -3.40 3.35
N ASP A 169 13.32 -4.49 3.95
CA ASP A 169 14.12 -5.62 4.42
C ASP A 169 14.31 -6.69 3.32
N HIS A 170 13.57 -6.61 2.21
CA HIS A 170 13.63 -7.58 1.11
C HIS A 170 14.57 -7.22 -0.05
N ALA A 171 15.18 -6.03 -0.04
CA ALA A 171 16.22 -5.65 -1.00
C ALA A 171 17.54 -6.43 -0.80
N ALA A 172 17.73 -7.09 0.35
CA ALA A 172 18.97 -7.79 0.70
C ALA A 172 19.01 -9.29 0.33
N SER A 173 17.90 -9.90 -0.12
CA SER A 173 17.85 -11.36 -0.34
C SER A 173 17.95 -11.81 -1.81
N THR A 174 17.93 -10.90 -2.78
CA THR A 174 17.97 -11.27 -4.22
C THR A 174 19.35 -11.10 -4.86
N GLN A 175 20.30 -10.39 -4.21
CA GLN A 175 21.69 -10.29 -4.70
C GLN A 175 22.57 -11.51 -4.36
N ALA A 176 22.10 -12.46 -3.55
CA ALA A 176 22.90 -13.63 -3.14
C ALA A 176 22.75 -14.87 -4.04
N ARG A 177 22.06 -14.79 -5.19
CA ARG A 177 21.83 -15.95 -6.09
C ARG A 177 22.53 -15.88 -7.45
N GLU A 178 23.06 -14.73 -7.85
CA GLU A 178 23.80 -14.61 -9.13
C GLU A 178 25.33 -14.83 -9.01
N GLU A 179 25.90 -14.82 -7.80
CA GLU A 179 27.35 -15.05 -7.60
C GLU A 179 27.76 -16.54 -7.48
N ILE A 180 26.82 -17.50 -7.43
CA ILE A 180 27.14 -18.94 -7.26
C ILE A 180 27.13 -19.71 -8.60
N VAL A 181 26.60 -19.15 -9.69
CA VAL A 181 26.54 -19.83 -11.01
C VAL A 181 27.79 -19.56 -11.87
N ASN A 182 28.70 -18.68 -11.44
CA ASN A 182 29.87 -18.29 -12.22
C ASN A 182 31.21 -18.54 -11.50
N SER A 183 31.25 -19.52 -10.59
CA SER A 183 32.50 -20.02 -9.98
C SER A 183 32.61 -21.53 -10.03
#